data_AF-A0A0F8X400-F1
#
_entry.id   AF-A0A0F8X400-F1
#
_cell.length_a   1.000
_cell.length_b   1.000
_cell.length_c   1.000
_cell.angle_alpha   90.00
_cell.angle_beta   90.00
_cell.angle_gamma   90.00
#
_symmetry.space_group_name_H-M   'P 1'
#
loop_
_entity.id
_entity.type
_entity.pdbx_description
1 polymer ?
#
loop_
_entity_poly.entity_id
_entity_poly.type
_entity_poly.pdbx_seq_one_letter_code
_entity_poly.pdbx_strand_id
1 'polypeptide(L)' 'DEDREHLIGNITTHLCNAQKRIQLRQTAIFYKADAEYGRRVAEGLGLDVKEVARLAEMSQEERAKATG' A
#
# COMPACT_ATOMS: atom_id res chain seq x y z
N ASP A 1 -0.80 -17.16 11.79
CA ASP A 1 -0.44 -15.80 11.35
C ASP A 1 0.68 -15.75 10.31
N GLU A 2 1.64 -16.70 10.30
CA GLU A 2 2.71 -16.78 9.27
C GLU A 2 2.20 -16.91 7.82
N ASP A 3 1.15 -17.70 7.55
CA ASP A 3 0.61 -17.83 6.19
C ASP A 3 0.09 -16.52 5.61
N ARG A 4 -0.40 -15.61 6.46
CA ARG A 4 -0.84 -14.28 6.01
C ARG A 4 0.36 -13.46 5.57
N GLU A 5 1.44 -13.43 6.34
CA GLU A 5 2.65 -12.69 6.00
C GLU A 5 3.33 -13.22 4.73
N HIS A 6 3.34 -14.54 4.51
CA HIS A 6 3.89 -15.15 3.30
C HIS A 6 3.06 -14.87 2.04
N LEU A 7 1.74 -14.99 2.11
CA LEU A 7 0.85 -14.68 0.99
C LEU A 7 0.97 -13.21 0.59
N ILE A 8 1.05 -12.36 1.59
CA ILE A 8 1.29 -10.93 1.47
C ILE A 8 2.62 -10.65 0.77
N GLY A 9 3.72 -11.27 1.22
CA GLY A 9 5.05 -11.01 0.70
C GLY A 9 5.13 -11.29 -0.79
N ASN A 10 4.44 -12.34 -1.25
CA ASN A 10 4.32 -12.66 -2.66
C ASN A 10 3.52 -11.61 -3.43
N ILE A 11 2.39 -11.14 -2.89
CA ILE A 11 1.57 -10.10 -3.52
C ILE A 11 2.36 -8.78 -3.61
N THR A 12 3.04 -8.38 -2.53
CA THR A 12 3.86 -7.15 -2.49
C THR A 12 5.05 -7.23 -3.44
N THR A 13 5.68 -8.40 -3.56
CA THR A 13 6.80 -8.63 -4.49
C THR A 13 6.34 -8.53 -5.96
N HIS A 14 5.16 -9.05 -6.29
CA HIS A 14 4.56 -8.81 -7.61
C HIS A 14 4.17 -7.35 -7.82
N LEU A 15 3.67 -6.69 -6.78
CA LEU A 15 3.29 -5.28 -6.84
C LEU A 15 4.50 -4.33 -6.99
N CYS A 16 5.68 -4.74 -6.54
CA CYS A 16 6.93 -3.98 -6.69
C CYS A 16 7.29 -3.72 -8.17
N ASN A 17 6.86 -4.58 -9.09
CA ASN A 17 7.02 -4.37 -10.53
C ASN A 17 5.89 -3.52 -11.16
N ALA A 18 4.84 -3.17 -10.41
CA ALA A 18 3.76 -2.34 -10.89
C ALA A 18 4.13 -0.85 -10.87
N GLN A 19 3.39 -0.04 -11.62
CA GLN A 19 3.58 1.42 -11.64
C GLN A 19 3.39 2.02 -10.23
N LYS A 20 4.17 3.07 -9.90
CA LYS A 20 4.15 3.76 -8.59
C LYS A 20 2.74 4.11 -8.10
N ARG A 21 1.84 4.51 -9.01
CA ARG A 21 0.43 4.80 -8.66
C ARG A 21 -0.33 3.59 -8.11
N ILE A 22 -0.07 2.40 -8.66
CA ILE A 22 -0.68 1.14 -8.23
C ILE A 22 -0.10 0.73 -6.88
N GLN A 23 1.22 0.90 -6.71
CA GLN A 23 1.90 0.68 -5.44
C GLN A 23 1.29 1.54 -4.33
N LEU A 24 1.24 2.86 -4.52
CA LEU A 24 0.62 3.80 -3.57
C LEU A 24 -0.83 3.44 -3.23
N ARG A 25 -1.64 3.10 -4.24
CA ARG A 25 -3.05 2.77 -4.03
C ARG A 25 -3.22 1.51 -3.19
N GLN A 26 -2.47 0.46 -3.47
CA GLN A 26 -2.53 -0.81 -2.72
C GLN A 26 -1.94 -0.65 -1.32
N THR A 27 -0.78 0.00 -1.19
CA THR A 27 -0.18 0.27 0.12
C THR A 27 -1.13 1.09 1.01
N ALA A 28 -1.91 2.01 0.43
CA ALA A 28 -2.94 2.73 1.16
C ALA A 28 -4.16 1.86 1.54
N ILE A 29 -4.47 0.79 0.80
CA ILE A 29 -5.50 -0.20 1.20
C ILE A 29 -4.98 -1.01 2.38
N PHE A 30 -3.72 -1.46 2.28
CA PHE A 30 -3.06 -2.20 3.35
C PHE A 30 -2.93 -1.38 4.62
N TYR A 31 -2.55 -0.11 4.53
CA TYR A 31 -2.50 0.83 5.66
C TYR A 31 -3.88 1.04 6.29
N LYS A 32 -4.94 1.11 5.47
CA LYS A 32 -6.32 1.25 5.97
C LYS A 32 -6.81 -0.02 6.69
N ALA A 33 -6.37 -1.20 6.23
CA ALA A 33 -6.69 -2.47 6.87
C ALA A 33 -5.89 -2.65 8.17
N ASP A 34 -4.60 -2.32 8.14
CA ASP A 34 -3.70 -2.33 9.29
C ASP A 34 -2.57 -1.29 9.10
N ALA A 35 -2.48 -0.35 10.04
CA ALA A 35 -1.57 0.80 9.92
C ALA A 35 -0.10 0.42 10.12
N GLU A 36 0.22 -0.61 10.90
CA GLU A 36 1.60 -1.10 11.07
C GLU A 36 2.04 -1.83 9.80
N TYR A 37 1.15 -2.66 9.29
CA TYR A 37 1.35 -3.45 8.10
C TYR A 37 1.55 -2.57 6.84
N GLY A 38 0.70 -1.57 6.62
CA GLY A 38 0.87 -0.64 5.51
C GLY A 38 2.14 0.19 5.60
N ARG A 39 2.63 0.48 6.82
CA ARG A 39 3.94 1.13 7.03
C ARG A 39 5.09 0.24 6.57
N ARG A 40 5.12 -1.01 7.03
CA ARG A 40 6.15 -1.98 6.62
C ARG A 40 6.18 -2.16 5.10
N VAL A 41 5.01 -2.21 4.46
CA VAL A 41 4.90 -2.28 2.99
C VAL A 41 5.38 -1.00 2.31
N ALA A 42 5.02 0.18 2.82
CA ALA A 42 5.50 1.45 2.29
C ALA A 42 7.02 1.57 2.36
N GLU A 43 7.62 1.24 3.52
CA GLU A 43 9.06 1.26 3.73
C GLU A 43 9.78 0.25 2.82
N GLY A 44 9.25 -0.97 2.69
CA GLY A 44 9.80 -1.99 1.80
C GLY A 44 9.74 -1.64 0.31
N LEU A 45 8.76 -0.83 -0.10
CA LEU A 45 8.63 -0.31 -1.47
C LEU A 45 9.31 1.06 -1.67
N GLY A 46 9.89 1.66 -0.62
CA GLY A 46 10.48 3.00 -0.67
C GLY A 46 9.45 4.12 -0.94
N LEU A 47 8.20 3.91 -0.51
CA LEU A 47 7.11 4.87 -0.62
C LEU A 47 7.06 5.79 0.60
N ASP A 48 6.56 7.00 0.41
CA ASP A 48 6.33 7.92 1.51
C ASP A 48 5.12 7.49 2.35
N VAL A 49 5.39 7.15 3.61
CA VAL A 49 4.37 6.69 4.57
C VAL A 49 3.28 7.75 4.80
N LYS A 50 3.63 9.05 4.76
CA LYS A 50 2.65 10.12 4.95
C LYS A 50 1.71 10.19 3.75
N GLU A 51 2.25 10.03 2.54
CA GLU A 51 1.43 9.97 1.33
C GLU A 51 0.50 8.75 1.35
N VAL A 52 1.01 7.58 1.74
CA VAL A 52 0.20 6.36 1.93
C VAL A 52 -0.90 6.57 2.97
N ALA A 53 -0.59 7.17 4.12
CA ALA A 53 -1.56 7.45 5.17
C ALA A 53 -2.64 8.42 4.70
N ARG A 54 -2.25 9.50 4.01
CA ARG A 54 -3.17 10.45 3.40
C ARG A 54 -4.12 9.77 2.41
N LEU A 55 -3.58 8.92 1.53
CA LEU A 55 -4.38 8.15 0.60
C LEU A 55 -5.29 7.14 1.32
N ALA A 56 -4.83 6.57 2.44
CA ALA A 56 -5.58 5.61 3.25
C ALA A 56 -6.83 6.24 3.88
N GLU A 57 -6.71 7.50 4.33
CA GLU A 57 -7.81 8.31 4.87
C GLU A 57 -8.82 8.75 3.79
N MET A 58 -8.40 8.85 2.53
CA MET A 58 -9.27 9.19 1.41
C MET A 58 -10.16 8.02 0.96
N SER A 59 -11.36 8.33 0.46
CA SER A 59 -12.26 7.40 -0.23
C SER A 59 -11.61 6.85 -1.52
N GLN A 60 -12.05 5.66 -1.98
CA GLN A 60 -11.47 5.03 -3.18
C GLN A 60 -11.47 5.96 -4.40
N GLU A 61 -12.52 6.75 -4.58
CA GLU A 61 -12.67 7.69 -5.69
C GLU A 61 -11.64 8.84 -5.64
N GLU A 62 -11.44 9.41 -4.45
CA GLU A 62 -10.47 10.48 -4.19
C GLU A 62 -9.04 9.97 -4.28
N ARG A 63 -8.77 8.76 -3.79
CA ARG A 63 -7.49 8.06 -3.97
C ARG A 63 -7.21 7.80 -5.44
N ALA A 64 -8.25 7.48 -6.22
CA ALA A 64 -8.09 7.23 -7.64
C ALA A 64 -7.72 8.48 -8.42
N LYS A 65 -8.27 9.63 -8.05
CA LYS A 65 -7.88 10.94 -8.59
C LYS A 65 -6.48 11.37 -8.14
N ALA A 66 -6.11 11.15 -6.88
CA ALA A 66 -4.80 11.53 -6.36
C ALA A 66 -3.64 10.70 -6.95
N THR A 67 -3.93 9.51 -7.46
CA THR A 67 -2.95 8.59 -8.06
C THR A 67 -3.08 8.45 -9.58
N GLY A 68 -4.04 9.15 -10.20
CA GLY A 68 -4.33 9.10 -11.65
C GLY A 68 -3.53 10.12 -12.43
#